data_AF-T0Y528-F1
#
_entry.id   AF-T0Y528-F1
#
_cell.length_a   1.000
_cell.length_b   1.000
_cell.length_c   1.000
_cell.angle_alpha   90.00
_cell.angle_beta   90.00
_cell.angle_gamma   90.00
#
_symmetry.space_group_name_H-M   'P 1'
#
loop_
_entity.id
_entity.type
_entity.pdbx_description
1 polymer ?
#
loop_
_entity_poly.entity_id
_entity_poly.type
_entity_poly.pdbx_seq_one_letter_code
_entity_poly.pdbx_strand_id
1 'polypeptide(L)' 'IEYGEERFLSQLSEDIRTGKYRAKDIKRIYIPKKKGKLRALGIPVVRDRIVQDAVKLIIEPIFEADFQEFSYGFRSGRST' A
#
# COMPACT_ATOMS: atom_id res chain seq x y z
N ILE A 1 -3.54 -28.00 -8.13
CA ILE A 1 -4.73 -27.11 -8.23
C ILE A 1 -4.26 -25.73 -7.82
N GLU A 2 -4.00 -24.84 -8.78
CA GLU A 2 -3.64 -23.45 -8.46
C GLU A 2 -4.77 -22.80 -7.69
N TYR A 3 -4.41 -22.09 -6.62
CA TYR A 3 -5.38 -21.43 -5.74
C TYR A 3 -6.14 -20.29 -6.45
N GLY A 4 -5.57 -19.71 -7.51
CA GLY A 4 -6.20 -18.73 -8.40
C GLY A 4 -6.32 -17.31 -7.82
N GLU A 5 -6.13 -16.29 -8.67
CA GLU A 5 -6.23 -14.88 -8.28
C GLU A 5 -7.66 -14.49 -7.87
N GLU A 6 -8.67 -14.91 -8.63
CA GLU A 6 -10.09 -14.61 -8.34
C GLU A 6 -10.51 -15.08 -6.95
N ARG A 7 -10.15 -16.32 -6.60
CA ARG A 7 -10.46 -16.89 -5.30
C ARG A 7 -9.74 -16.14 -4.18
N PHE A 8 -8.47 -15.80 -4.38
CA PHE A 8 -7.69 -15.02 -3.42
C PHE A 8 -8.34 -13.67 -3.15
N LEU A 9 -8.71 -12.92 -4.19
CA LEU A 9 -9.35 -11.61 -4.07
C LEU A 9 -10.75 -11.72 -3.44
N SER A 10 -11.53 -12.73 -3.82
CA SER A 10 -12.86 -12.97 -3.26
C SER A 10 -12.80 -13.24 -1.75
N GLN A 11 -11.86 -14.08 -1.31
CA GLN A 11 -11.69 -14.39 0.10
C GLN A 11 -11.15 -13.18 0.89
N LEU A 12 -10.20 -12.43 0.33
CA LEU A 12 -9.71 -11.20 0.95
C LEU A 12 -10.83 -10.17 1.12
N SER A 13 -11.65 -9.98 0.10
CA SER A 13 -12.80 -9.07 0.13
C SER A 13 -13.77 -9.45 1.25
N GLU A 14 -14.06 -10.75 1.39
CA GLU A 14 -14.95 -11.25 2.43
C GLU A 14 -14.37 -11.10 3.84
N ASP A 15 -13.07 -11.37 4.01
CA ASP A 15 -12.39 -11.15 5.29
C ASP A 15 -12.45 -9.68 5.73
N ILE A 16 -12.37 -8.74 4.77
CA ILE A 16 -12.50 -7.30 5.06
C ILE A 16 -13.94 -6.96 5.46
N ARG A 17 -14.93 -7.38 4.65
CA ARG A 17 -16.36 -7.10 4.91
C ARG A 17 -16.84 -7.65 6.24
N THR A 18 -16.35 -8.83 6.63
CA THR A 18 -16.71 -9.49 7.88
C THR A 18 -15.85 -9.06 9.07
N GLY A 19 -14.91 -8.11 8.88
CA GLY A 19 -14.03 -7.62 9.93
C GLY A 19 -12.99 -8.64 10.43
N LYS A 20 -12.80 -9.74 9.70
CA LYS A 20 -11.81 -10.81 9.99
C LYS A 20 -10.41 -10.46 9.50
N TYR A 21 -10.28 -9.49 8.58
CA TYR A 21 -8.99 -9.03 8.09
C TYR A 21 -8.11 -8.52 9.24
N ARG A 22 -6.89 -9.04 9.32
CA ARG A 22 -5.83 -8.57 10.22
C ARG A 22 -4.56 -8.42 9.40
N ALA A 23 -3.99 -7.21 9.43
CA ALA A 23 -2.70 -6.95 8.80
C ALA A 23 -1.63 -7.82 9.44
N LYS A 24 -0.69 -8.31 8.62
CA LYS A 24 0.42 -9.13 9.07
C LYS A 24 1.63 -8.28 9.42
N ASP A 25 2.57 -8.89 10.13
CA ASP A 25 3.84 -8.25 10.45
C ASP A 25 4.60 -7.84 9.19
N ILE A 26 5.21 -6.66 9.26
CA ILE A 26 5.98 -6.07 8.17
C ILE A 26 7.39 -6.66 8.17
N LYS A 27 7.87 -7.12 7.01
CA LYS A 27 9.24 -7.60 6.85
C LYS A 27 10.21 -6.42 6.84
N ARG A 28 11.10 -6.35 7.83
CA ARG A 28 12.18 -5.34 7.87
C ARG A 28 13.36 -5.78 7.00
N ILE A 29 13.78 -4.91 6.08
CA ILE A 29 15.04 -5.09 5.33
C ILE A 29 15.88 -3.82 5.39
N TYR A 30 17.20 -3.96 5.25
CA TYR A 30 18.13 -2.83 5.21
C TYR A 30 18.77 -2.75 3.83
N ILE A 31 18.70 -1.57 3.20
CA ILE A 31 19.36 -1.28 1.93
C ILE A 31 20.37 -0.13 2.09
N PRO A 32 21.49 -0.11 1.34
CA PRO A 32 22.44 1.00 1.40
C PRO A 32 21.81 2.33 0.95
N LYS A 33 22.10 3.44 1.64
CA LYS A 33 21.92 4.82 1.13
C LYS A 33 23.17 5.27 0.38
N LYS A 34 23.03 6.28 -0.47
CA LYS A 34 24.14 6.92 -1.21
C LYS A 34 25.33 7.37 -0.34
N LYS A 35 25.11 7.69 0.94
CA LYS A 35 26.15 8.21 1.87
C LYS A 35 26.50 7.22 3.00
N GLY A 36 26.58 5.92 2.70
CA GLY A 36 27.09 4.88 3.62
C GLY A 36 26.15 4.46 4.76
N LYS A 37 25.11 5.22 5.07
CA LYS A 37 24.08 4.81 6.06
C LYS A 37 23.14 3.75 5.49
N LEU A 38 22.57 2.89 6.33
CA LEU A 38 21.51 1.96 5.91
C LEU A 38 20.13 2.62 5.98
N ARG A 39 19.24 2.29 5.03
CA ARG A 39 17.81 2.62 5.06
C ARG A 39 17.04 1.36 5.42
N ALA A 40 16.33 1.41 6.54
CA ALA A 40 15.32 0.42 6.88
C ALA A 40 14.10 0.58 5.95
N LEU A 41 13.71 -0.47 5.24
CA LEU A 41 12.43 -0.59 4.55
C LEU A 41 11.53 -1.56 5.31
N GLY A 42 10.25 -1.24 5.39
CA GLY A 42 9.22 -2.16 5.81
C GLY A 42 8.45 -2.67 4.59
N ILE A 43 8.48 -3.97 4.35
CA ILE A 43 7.77 -4.61 3.22
C ILE A 43 6.56 -5.35 3.77
N PRO A 44 5.32 -4.88 3.51
CA PRO A 44 4.12 -5.63 3.82
C PRO A 44 3.96 -6.85 2.91
N VAL A 45 3.20 -7.85 3.36
CA VAL A 45 2.85 -9.00 2.52
C VAL A 45 1.97 -8.55 1.34
N VAL A 46 1.93 -9.34 0.26
CA VAL A 46 1.14 -9.03 -0.95
C VAL A 46 -0.32 -8.74 -0.61
N ARG A 47 -0.92 -9.57 0.25
CA ARG A 47 -2.30 -9.41 0.74
C ARG A 47 -2.56 -7.99 1.29
N ASP A 48 -1.63 -7.47 2.09
CA ASP A 48 -1.81 -6.18 2.74
C ASP A 48 -1.52 -5.02 1.81
N ARG A 49 -0.59 -5.18 0.86
CA ARG A 49 -0.36 -4.19 -0.20
C ARG A 49 -1.59 -4.00 -1.08
N ILE A 50 -2.28 -5.09 -1.44
CA ILE A 50 -3.55 -5.03 -2.19
C ILE A 50 -4.60 -4.24 -1.41
N VAL A 51 -4.74 -4.47 -0.10
CA VAL A 51 -5.67 -3.70 0.74
C VAL A 51 -5.27 -2.23 0.82
N GLN A 52 -3.99 -1.93 1.02
CA GLN A 52 -3.48 -0.55 1.06
C GLN A 52 -3.75 0.19 -0.25
N ASP A 53 -3.50 -0.46 -1.39
CA ASP A 53 -3.75 0.11 -2.72
C ASP A 53 -5.26 0.31 -2.97
N ALA A 54 -6.10 -0.65 -2.58
CA ALA A 54 -7.55 -0.51 -2.68
C ALA A 54 -8.07 0.69 -1.86
N VAL A 55 -7.55 0.90 -0.65
CA VAL A 55 -7.87 2.08 0.17
C VAL A 55 -7.35 3.35 -0.49
N LYS A 56 -6.12 3.35 -1.03
CA LYS A 56 -5.52 4.48 -1.75
C LYS A 56 -6.42 5.00 -2.86
N LEU A 57 -6.97 4.10 -3.69
CA LEU A 57 -7.85 4.45 -4.81
C LEU A 57 -9.08 5.25 -4.38
N ILE A 58 -9.58 5.05 -3.15
CA ILE A 58 -10.76 5.75 -2.63
C ILE A 58 -10.37 7.08 -1.97
N ILE A 59 -9.29 7.09 -1.18
CA ILE A 59 -8.93 8.29 -0.40
C ILE A 59 -8.16 9.33 -1.23
N GLU A 60 -7.38 8.90 -2.22
CA GLU A 60 -6.57 9.78 -3.07
C GLU A 60 -7.39 10.88 -3.74
N PRO A 61 -8.54 10.63 -4.43
CA PRO A 61 -9.33 11.71 -5.01
C PRO A 61 -9.92 12.68 -3.98
N ILE A 62 -10.20 12.22 -2.75
CA ILE A 62 -10.69 13.07 -1.67
C ILE A 62 -9.60 14.06 -1.26
N PHE A 63 -8.38 13.58 -1.04
CA PHE A 63 -7.26 14.45 -0.66
C PHE A 63 -6.75 15.33 -1.81
N GLU A 64 -6.79 14.83 -3.05
CA GLU A 64 -6.41 15.62 -4.22
C GLU A 64 -7.27 16.87 -4.40
N ALA A 65 -8.55 16.82 -4.02
CA ALA A 65 -9.44 17.98 -4.05
C ALA A 65 -9.00 19.11 -3.10
N ASP A 66 -8.37 18.77 -1.98
CA ASP A 66 -7.96 19.72 -0.93
C ASP A 66 -6.47 20.11 -0.98
N PHE A 67 -5.65 19.31 -1.67
CA PHE A 67 -4.21 19.54 -1.71
C PHE A 67 -3.85 20.84 -2.42
N GLN A 68 -3.03 21.64 -1.75
CA GLN A 68 -2.53 22.92 -2.25
C GLN A 68 -1.69 22.76 -3.52
N GLU A 69 -1.66 23.80 -4.34
CA GLU A 69 -0.91 23.80 -5.61
C GLU A 69 0.60 23.64 -5.44
N PHE A 70 1.16 24.08 -4.31
CA PHE A 70 2.58 23.93 -3.98
C PHE A 70 2.91 22.60 -3.27
N SER A 71 1.96 21.66 -3.19
CA SER A 71 2.21 20.29 -2.74
C SER A 71 2.54 19.40 -3.93
N TYR A 72 3.73 18.80 -3.94
CA TYR A 72 4.25 18.02 -5.08
C TYR A 72 4.53 16.54 -4.77
N GLY A 73 4.86 16.20 -3.52
CA GLY A 73 5.33 14.86 -3.17
C GLY A 73 4.22 13.80 -3.26
N PHE A 74 4.52 12.69 -3.95
CA PHE A 74 3.66 11.49 -4.01
C PHE A 74 2.24 11.72 -4.58
N ARG A 75 2.06 12.74 -5.41
CA ARG A 75 0.79 13.07 -6.06
C ARG A 75 0.81 12.68 -7.52
N SER A 76 -0.32 12.22 -8.05
CA SER A 76 -0.45 11.88 -9.47
C SER A 76 -0.19 13.11 -10.35
N GLY A 77 0.66 12.97 -11.37
CA GLY A 77 0.97 14.06 -12.31
C GLY A 77 1.82 15.21 -11.75
N ARG A 78 2.39 15.10 -10.54
CA ARG A 78 3.26 16.12 -9.93
C ARG A 78 4.63 15.53 -9.55
N SER A 79 5.70 16.33 -9.72
CA SER A 79 7.07 15.94 -9.36
C SER A 79 7.88 17.12 -8.83
N THR A 80 8.97 16.81 -8.12
CA THR A 80 9.98 17.77 -7.63
C THR A 80 11.09 18.00 -8.63
#